data_AF-A0A381X3B2-F1
#
_entry.id   AF-A0A381X3B2-F1
#
_cell.length_a   1.000
_cell.length_b   1.000
_cell.length_c   1.000
_cell.angle_alpha   90.00
_cell.angle_beta   90.00
_cell.angle_gamma   90.00
#
_symmetry.space_group_name_H-M   'P 1'
#
loop_
_entity.id
_entity.type
_entity.pdbx_description
1 polymer ?
#
loop_
_entity_poly.entity_id
_entity_poly.type
_entity_poly.pdbx_seq_one_letter_code
_entity_poly.pdbx_strand_id
1 'polypeptide(L)' 'MACRRVGLNPIEFLWNEPTEKLSEFDGYVIVGGFAYEDRSRAGVIAALDPIMKQIRLEAEKGKPVLGICNGA' A
#
# COMPACT_ATOMS: atom_id res chain seq x y z
N MET A 1 4.52 -14.30 4.05
CA MET A 1 5.15 -15.55 3.56
C MET A 1 5.89 -15.39 2.22
N ALA A 2 5.44 -14.56 1.26
CA ALA A 2 6.17 -14.35 0.00
C ALA A 2 7.40 -13.42 0.14
N CYS A 3 7.24 -12.22 0.71
CA CYS A 3 8.34 -11.25 0.86
C CYS A 3 9.53 -11.84 1.65
N ARG A 4 9.26 -12.59 2.73
CA ARG A 4 10.31 -13.25 3.52
C ARG A 4 11.10 -14.29 2.71
N ARG A 5 10.52 -14.95 1.71
CA ARG A 5 11.23 -15.94 0.85
C ARG A 5 12.28 -15.29 -0.05
N VAL A 6 12.15 -14.01 -0.33
CA VAL A 6 13.08 -13.24 -1.16
C VAL A 6 13.95 -12.29 -0.33
N GLY A 7 14.04 -12.51 0.99
CA GLY A 7 14.90 -11.74 1.89
C GLY A 7 14.35 -10.38 2.31
N LEU A 8 13.10 -10.05 2.00
CA LEU A 8 12.46 -8.82 2.45
C LEU A 8 11.91 -8.97 3.87
N ASN A 9 11.91 -7.87 4.64
CA ASN A 9 11.30 -7.78 5.97
C ASN A 9 9.94 -7.05 5.91
N PRO A 10 8.82 -7.76 5.63
CA PRO A 10 7.52 -7.11 5.55
C PRO A 10 7.05 -6.68 6.94
N ILE A 11 6.63 -5.42 7.04
CA ILE A 11 5.93 -4.86 8.20
C ILE A 11 4.49 -4.59 7.76
N GLU A 12 3.53 -5.06 8.56
CA GLU A 12 2.12 -4.75 8.33
C GLU A 12 1.88 -3.28 8.68
N PHE A 13 1.14 -2.60 7.80
CA PHE A 13 0.78 -1.20 7.98
C PHE A 13 -0.70 -1.04 7.68
N LEU A 14 -1.47 -0.56 8.65
CA LEU A 14 -2.90 -0.36 8.52
C LEU A 14 -3.20 1.05 7.99
N TRP A 15 -4.27 1.18 7.21
CA TRP A 15 -4.70 2.44 6.58
C TRP A 15 -4.97 3.57 7.60
N ASN A 16 -5.25 3.23 8.85
CA ASN A 16 -5.53 4.15 9.95
C ASN A 16 -4.31 4.49 10.82
N GLU A 17 -3.10 4.04 10.44
CA GLU A 17 -1.86 4.43 11.10
C GLU A 17 -1.36 5.80 10.63
N PRO A 18 -0.51 6.49 11.42
CA PRO A 18 0.07 7.77 11.05
C PRO A 18 0.85 7.68 9.74
N THR A 19 0.43 8.45 8.73
CA THR A 19 0.97 8.33 7.36
C THR A 19 2.46 8.68 7.29
N GLU A 20 2.97 9.48 8.23
CA GLU A 20 4.36 9.96 8.24
C GLU A 20 5.35 8.78 8.36
N LYS A 21 4.96 7.73 9.09
CA LYS A 21 5.74 6.49 9.28
C LYS A 21 6.02 5.76 7.97
N LEU A 22 5.23 6.00 6.92
CA LEU A 22 5.48 5.37 5.62
C LEU A 22 6.83 5.75 5.03
N SER A 23 7.36 6.91 5.43
CA SER A 23 8.67 7.40 4.99
C SER A 23 9.82 6.51 5.48
N GLU A 24 9.61 5.68 6.50
CA GLU A 24 10.61 4.78 7.09
C GLU A 24 10.81 3.50 6.27
N PHE A 25 9.90 3.16 5.35
CA PHE A 25 9.99 1.94 4.56
C PHE A 25 10.76 2.13 3.25
N ASP A 26 11.40 1.06 2.79
CA ASP A 26 12.13 1.02 1.52
C ASP A 26 11.21 0.86 0.29
N GLY A 27 9.96 0.43 0.48
CA GLY A 27 8.99 0.21 -0.58
C GLY A 27 7.64 -0.32 -0.07
N TYR A 28 6.67 -0.45 -0.97
CA TYR A 28 5.26 -0.72 -0.59
C TYR A 28 4.67 -1.87 -1.39
N VAL A 29 3.91 -2.73 -0.70
CA VAL A 29 3.08 -3.76 -1.32
C VAL A 29 1.62 -3.52 -0.91
N ILE A 30 0.79 -3.12 -1.87
CA ILE A 30 -0.64 -2.91 -1.68
C ILE A 30 -1.35 -4.23 -2.00
N VAL A 31 -1.74 -4.94 -0.96
CA VAL A 31 -2.35 -6.27 -1.07
C VAL A 31 -3.75 -6.21 -1.66
N GLY A 32 -4.18 -7.34 -2.22
CA GLY A 32 -5.54 -7.50 -2.73
C GLY A 32 -6.58 -7.73 -1.64
N GLY A 33 -7.85 -7.74 -2.05
CA GLY A 33 -8.98 -7.94 -1.14
C GLY A 33 -10.27 -7.39 -1.75
N PHE A 34 -11.20 -7.03 -0.87
CA PHE A 34 -12.47 -6.35 -1.19
C PHE A 34 -12.56 -5.08 -0.34
N ALA A 35 -11.65 -4.13 -0.55
CA ALA A 35 -11.62 -2.90 0.23
C ALA A 35 -12.95 -2.15 0.06
N TYR A 36 -13.55 -1.72 1.18
CA TYR A 36 -14.89 -1.13 1.20
C TYR A 36 -15.96 -2.00 0.50
N GLU A 37 -15.80 -3.33 0.51
CA GLU A 37 -16.67 -4.29 -0.19
C GLU A 37 -16.78 -4.02 -1.70
N ASP A 38 -15.76 -3.39 -2.30
CA ASP A 38 -15.74 -2.94 -3.69
C ASP A 38 -16.95 -2.08 -4.09
N ARG A 39 -17.53 -1.37 -3.12
CA ARG A 39 -18.64 -0.44 -3.37
C ARG A 39 -18.23 0.54 -4.48
N SER A 40 -19.12 0.71 -5.45
CA SER A 40 -18.89 1.37 -6.74
C SER A 40 -17.98 0.59 -7.69
N ARG A 41 -16.70 0.44 -7.36
CA ARG A 41 -15.70 -0.30 -8.16
C ARG A 41 -14.57 -0.77 -7.26
N ALA A 42 -13.98 -1.93 -7.56
CA ALA A 42 -12.80 -2.45 -6.89
C ALA A 42 -11.72 -1.37 -6.71
N GLY A 43 -11.26 -1.19 -5.47
CA GLY A 43 -10.18 -0.27 -5.09
C GLY A 43 -10.51 1.23 -5.19
N VAL A 44 -11.64 1.66 -5.77
CA VAL A 44 -11.86 3.08 -6.09
C VAL A 44 -11.97 3.97 -4.85
N ILE A 45 -12.59 3.45 -3.78
CA ILE A 45 -12.71 4.18 -2.52
C ILE A 45 -11.37 4.18 -1.77
N ALA A 46 -10.69 3.04 -1.71
CA ALA A 46 -9.39 2.91 -1.06
C ALA A 46 -8.29 3.76 -1.73
N ALA A 47 -8.37 3.95 -3.06
CA ALA A 47 -7.45 4.82 -3.79
C ALA A 47 -7.50 6.30 -3.33
N LEU A 48 -8.56 6.71 -2.64
CA LEU A 48 -8.75 8.06 -2.10
C LEU A 48 -8.24 8.22 -0.66
N ASP A 49 -7.83 7.13 0.00
CA ASP A 49 -7.38 7.20 1.39
C ASP A 49 -6.14 8.08 1.53
N PRO A 50 -5.98 8.81 2.66
CA PRO A 50 -4.82 9.67 2.91
C PRO A 50 -3.49 8.95 2.73
N ILE A 51 -3.45 7.65 3.05
CA ILE A 51 -2.28 6.79 2.91
C ILE A 51 -1.75 6.77 1.46
N MET A 52 -2.63 6.80 0.46
CA MET A 52 -2.26 6.75 -0.95
C MET A 52 -1.56 8.01 -1.41
N LYS A 53 -1.86 9.17 -0.79
CA LYS A 53 -1.15 10.43 -1.06
C LYS A 53 0.30 10.32 -0.63
N GLN A 54 0.56 9.76 0.56
CA GLN A 54 1.93 9.58 1.04
C GLN A 54 2.68 8.54 0.22
N ILE A 55 2.06 7.40 -0.12
CA ILE A 55 2.67 6.37 -0.98
C ILE A 55 3.06 6.98 -2.34
N ARG A 56 2.22 7.84 -2.92
CA ARG A 56 2.55 8.55 -4.16
C ARG A 56 3.79 9.45 -4.02
N LEU A 57 3.88 10.23 -2.95
CA LEU A 57 5.05 11.08 -2.68
C LEU A 57 6.33 10.25 -2.53
N GLU A 58 6.24 9.11 -1.85
CA GLU A 58 7.37 8.21 -1.64
C GLU A 58 7.77 7.48 -2.94
N ALA A 59 6.80 7.15 -3.80
CA ALA A 59 7.05 6.62 -5.13
C ALA A 59 7.75 7.65 -6.05
N GLU A 60 7.36 8.93 -5.96
CA GLU A 60 8.03 10.04 -6.68
C GLU A 60 9.50 10.22 -6.21
N LYS A 61 9.85 9.79 -4.99
CA LYS A 61 11.23 9.72 -4.50
C LYS A 61 12.00 8.48 -4.97
N GLY A 62 11.36 7.62 -5.77
CA GLY A 62 11.97 6.41 -6.35
C GLY A 62 11.75 5.13 -5.55
N LYS A 63 10.95 5.15 -4.48
CA LYS A 63 10.65 3.91 -3.73
C LYS A 63 9.66 3.04 -4.53
N PRO A 64 9.91 1.72 -4.67
CA PRO A 64 9.06 0.83 -5.44
C PRO A 64 7.69 0.63 -4.79
N VAL A 65 6.65 0.54 -5.63
CA VAL A 65 5.26 0.20 -5.24
C VAL A 65 4.79 -0.99 -6.07
N LEU A 66 4.26 -2.01 -5.39
CA LEU A 66 3.64 -3.17 -6.03
C LEU A 66 2.17 -3.27 -5.61
N GLY A 67 1.26 -3.09 -6.57
CA GLY A 67 -0.17 -3.35 -6.40
C GLY A 67 -0.55 -4.79 -6.77
N ILE A 68 -1.40 -5.44 -5.98
CA ILE A 68 -1.88 -6.81 -6.25
C ILE A 68 -3.40 -6.83 -6.21
N CYS A 69 -4.04 -7.27 -7.30
CA CYS A 69 -5.49 -7.41 -7.41
C CYS A 69 -6.23 -6.10 -7.11
N ASN A 70 -6.90 -5.95 -5.95
CA ASN A 70 -7.60 -4.72 -5.55
C ASN A 70 -6.64 -3.54 -5.32
N GLY A 71 -5.37 -3.83 -5.00
CA GLY A 71 -4.33 -2.82 -4.79
C GLY A 71 -3.64 -2.34 -6.07
N ALA A 72 -4.06 -2.80 -7.25
CA ALA A 72 -3.52 -2.43 -8.56
C ALA A 72 -4.47 -1.52 -9.34
#